data_AF-A0A6G2V3D6-F1
#
_entry.id   AF-A0A6G2V3D6-F1
#
_cell.length_a   1.000
_cell.length_b   1.000
_cell.length_c   1.000
_cell.angle_alpha   90.00
_cell.angle_beta   90.00
_cell.angle_gamma   90.00
#
_symmetry.space_group_name_H-M   'P 1'
#
loop_
_entity.id
_entity.type
_entity.pdbx_description
1 polymer ?
#
loop_
_entity_poly.entity_id
_entity_poly.type
_entity_poly.pdbx_seq_one_letter_code
_entity_poly.pdbx_strand_id
1 'polypeptide(L)'
;MVLHDPEGRLEAELPLDRELHQALVKAVLGWTGDPGLPPADLKQITLLFTGSARAIAADVRLAADLLPHDHAARALADVVLEEADRRLSVPAEGTVACTQRHARLVRALYERLDRLASAAPESAITP
;
A
#
# COMPACT_ATOMS: atom_id res chain seq x y z
N MET A 1 -22.38 2.70 -18.34
CA MET A 1 -22.17 3.98 -17.64
C MET A 1 -20.67 4.15 -17.50
N VAL A 2 -20.07 5.08 -18.24
CA VAL A 2 -18.62 5.32 -18.21
C VAL A 2 -18.41 6.57 -17.34
N LEU A 3 -17.80 6.41 -16.17
CA LEU A 3 -17.47 7.52 -15.28
C LEU A 3 -16.16 8.13 -15.77
N HIS A 4 -16.20 9.40 -16.18
CA HIS A 4 -15.00 10.15 -16.55
C HIS A 4 -14.50 10.84 -15.28
N ASP A 5 -13.26 10.57 -14.91
CA ASP A 5 -12.59 11.20 -13.77
C ASP A 5 -11.42 12.05 -14.25
N PRO A 6 -11.62 13.37 -14.35
CA PRO A 6 -10.59 14.28 -14.81
C PRO A 6 -9.52 14.57 -13.75
N GLU A 7 -9.73 14.21 -12.48
CA GLU A 7 -8.77 14.43 -11.39
C GLU A 7 -7.88 13.22 -11.08
N GLY A 8 -8.11 12.06 -11.72
CA GLY A 8 -7.34 10.82 -11.48
C GLY A 8 -7.55 10.20 -10.09
N ARG A 9 -8.63 10.59 -9.39
CA ARG A 9 -9.00 10.10 -8.06
C ARG A 9 -9.66 8.72 -8.06
N LEU A 10 -10.15 8.24 -9.19
CA LEU A 10 -10.70 6.89 -9.33
C LEU A 10 -9.61 5.80 -9.21
N GLU A 11 -8.34 6.15 -9.38
CA GLU A 11 -7.22 5.26 -9.02
C GLU A 11 -6.87 5.32 -7.53
N ALA A 12 -7.32 6.35 -6.80
CA ALA A 12 -7.02 6.57 -5.38
C ALA A 12 -7.95 5.79 -4.44
N GLU A 13 -9.21 5.57 -4.81
CA GLU A 13 -10.12 4.72 -4.04
C GLU A 13 -10.18 3.31 -4.62
N LEU A 14 -9.23 2.47 -4.23
CA LEU A 14 -9.58 1.06 -4.04
C LEU A 14 -10.45 1.03 -2.77
N PRO A 15 -11.78 0.76 -2.84
CA PRO A 15 -12.57 0.54 -1.65
C PRO A 15 -12.28 -0.88 -1.15
N LEU A 16 -11.01 -1.19 -0.91
CA LEU A 16 -10.66 -2.37 -0.16
C LEU A 16 -11.05 -2.05 1.27
N ASP A 17 -12.06 -2.75 1.76
CA ASP A 17 -12.26 -2.91 3.19
C ASP A 17 -10.87 -3.20 3.79
N ARG A 18 -10.37 -2.23 4.56
CA ARG A 18 -8.99 -2.24 5.04
C ARG A 18 -8.74 -3.46 5.90
N GLU A 19 -9.74 -3.89 6.66
CA GLU A 19 -9.68 -5.05 7.55
C GLU A 19 -9.57 -6.34 6.73
N LEU A 20 -10.41 -6.50 5.70
CA LEU A 20 -10.36 -7.63 4.77
C LEU A 20 -9.02 -7.68 4.02
N HIS A 21 -8.52 -6.54 3.57
CA HIS A 21 -7.25 -6.47 2.85
C HIS A 21 -6.06 -6.80 3.77
N GLN A 22 -6.05 -6.30 5.00
CA GLN A 22 -5.04 -6.66 6.00
C GLN A 22 -5.13 -8.14 6.39
N ALA A 23 -6.33 -8.73 6.43
CA ALA A 23 -6.51 -10.16 6.63
C ALA A 23 -5.91 -10.99 5.48
N LEU A 24 -6.10 -10.58 4.22
CA LEU A 24 -5.47 -11.21 3.06
C LEU A 24 -3.94 -11.09 3.12
N VAL A 25 -3.40 -9.91 3.43
CA VAL A 25 -1.96 -9.71 3.63
C VAL A 25 -1.43 -10.65 4.71
N LYS A 26 -2.12 -10.76 5.85
CA LYS A 26 -1.75 -11.66 6.94
C LYS A 26 -1.78 -13.12 6.51
N ALA A 27 -2.80 -13.55 5.76
CA ALA A 27 -2.92 -14.91 5.25
C ALA A 27 -1.75 -15.27 4.32
N VAL A 28 -1.42 -14.41 3.36
CA VAL A 28 -0.30 -14.61 2.43
C VAL A 28 1.05 -14.68 3.15
N LEU A 29 1.25 -13.81 4.13
CA LEU A 29 2.47 -13.80 4.95
C LEU A 29 2.59 -15.03 5.86
N GLY A 30 1.46 -15.71 6.14
CA GLY A 30 1.42 -16.95 6.91
C GLY A 30 1.74 -18.22 6.11
N TRP A 31 1.87 -18.14 4.79
CA TRP A 31 2.27 -19.29 3.98
C TRP A 31 3.71 -19.72 4.31
N THR A 32 3.87 -20.95 4.78
CA THR A 32 5.17 -21.56 5.11
C THR A 32 5.75 -22.42 3.98
N GLY A 33 5.00 -22.58 2.89
CA GLY A 33 5.35 -23.38 1.71
C GLY A 33 4.40 -23.09 0.56
N ASP A 34 4.22 -24.06 -0.34
CA ASP A 34 3.26 -23.94 -1.44
C ASP A 34 1.81 -23.96 -0.90
N PRO A 35 1.01 -22.91 -1.14
CA PRO A 35 -0.40 -22.88 -0.74
C PRO A 35 -1.31 -23.76 -1.61
N GLY A 36 -0.78 -24.44 -2.64
CA GLY A 36 -1.57 -25.25 -3.57
C GLY A 36 -2.36 -24.41 -4.58
N LEU A 37 -2.01 -23.13 -4.74
CA LEU A 37 -2.64 -22.23 -5.69
C LEU A 37 -1.95 -22.31 -7.06
N PRO A 38 -2.69 -22.30 -8.16
CA PRO A 38 -2.09 -22.25 -9.48
C PRO A 38 -1.32 -20.93 -9.68
N PRO A 39 -0.27 -20.90 -10.51
CA PRO A 39 0.52 -19.69 -10.76
C PRO A 39 -0.31 -18.49 -11.25
N ALA A 40 -1.41 -18.72 -11.95
CA ALA A 40 -2.34 -17.67 -12.39
C ALA A 40 -2.98 -16.94 -11.21
N ASP A 41 -3.44 -17.68 -10.19
CA ASP A 41 -4.07 -17.10 -8.99
C ASP A 41 -3.04 -16.36 -8.14
N LEU A 42 -1.83 -16.92 -7.97
CA LEU A 42 -0.72 -16.23 -7.32
C LEU A 42 -0.38 -14.91 -8.03
N LYS A 43 -0.41 -14.91 -9.37
CA LYS A 43 -0.18 -13.70 -10.15
C LYS A 43 -1.30 -12.69 -9.95
N GLN A 44 -2.55 -13.11 -9.92
CA GLN A 44 -3.70 -12.23 -9.64
C GLN A 44 -3.61 -11.58 -8.25
N ILE A 45 -3.29 -12.36 -7.21
CA ILE A 45 -3.07 -11.81 -5.85
C ILE A 45 -1.91 -10.82 -5.84
N THR A 46 -0.83 -11.12 -6.56
CA THR A 46 0.32 -10.21 -6.67
C THR A 46 -0.04 -8.90 -7.37
N LEU A 47 -0.85 -8.96 -8.44
CA LEU A 47 -1.37 -7.78 -9.13
C LEU A 47 -2.30 -6.96 -8.24
N LEU A 48 -3.15 -7.61 -7.45
CA LEU A 48 -3.98 -6.95 -6.43
C LEU A 48 -3.09 -6.16 -5.46
N PHE A 49 -2.08 -6.81 -4.85
CA PHE A 49 -1.17 -6.11 -3.94
C PHE A 49 -0.35 -5.01 -4.62
N THR A 50 -0.04 -5.15 -5.91
CA THR A 50 0.63 -4.09 -6.68
C THR A 50 -0.26 -2.86 -6.79
N GLY A 51 -1.53 -3.03 -7.16
CA GLY A 51 -2.52 -1.95 -7.21
C GLY A 51 -2.70 -1.30 -5.84
N SER A 52 -2.93 -2.11 -4.80
CA SER A 52 -3.10 -1.59 -3.44
C SER A 52 -1.86 -0.85 -2.93
N ALA A 53 -0.66 -1.36 -3.18
CA ALA A 53 0.56 -0.68 -2.77
C ALA A 53 0.71 0.70 -3.42
N ARG A 54 0.30 0.85 -4.69
CA ARG A 54 0.31 2.17 -5.37
C ARG A 54 -0.70 3.13 -4.74
N ALA A 55 -1.91 2.68 -4.46
CA ALA A 55 -2.93 3.50 -3.79
C ALA A 55 -2.45 3.94 -2.39
N ILE A 56 -1.97 3.01 -1.56
CA ILE A 56 -1.48 3.35 -0.21
C ILE A 56 -0.23 4.24 -0.28
N ALA A 57 0.65 4.06 -1.26
CA ALA A 57 1.79 4.96 -1.47
C ALA A 57 1.34 6.38 -1.81
N ALA A 58 0.28 6.56 -2.59
CA ALA A 58 -0.32 7.87 -2.83
C ALA A 58 -0.86 8.48 -1.52
N ASP A 59 -1.56 7.70 -0.70
CA ASP A 59 -2.04 8.15 0.62
C ASP A 59 -0.90 8.53 1.57
N VAL A 60 0.19 7.74 1.58
CA VAL A 60 1.40 8.04 2.37
C VAL A 60 2.02 9.36 1.92
N ARG A 61 2.09 9.62 0.61
CA ARG A 61 2.60 10.88 0.06
C ARG A 61 1.73 12.05 0.49
N LEU A 62 0.40 11.94 0.34
CA LEU A 62 -0.54 12.96 0.80
C LEU A 62 -0.42 13.24 2.30
N ALA A 63 -0.34 12.20 3.13
CA ALA A 63 -0.19 12.36 4.58
C ALA A 63 1.17 12.98 4.96
N ALA A 64 2.24 12.62 4.27
CA ALA A 64 3.57 13.18 4.50
C ALA A 64 3.66 14.66 4.10
N ASP A 65 2.96 15.06 3.04
CA ASP A 65 2.92 16.45 2.57
C ASP A 65 2.21 17.41 3.54
N LEU A 66 1.38 16.89 4.45
CA LEU A 66 0.77 17.66 5.55
C LEU A 66 1.75 18.01 6.67
N LEU A 67 2.93 17.38 6.71
CA LEU A 67 3.93 17.60 7.75
C LEU A 67 4.96 18.68 7.32
N PRO A 68 5.55 19.41 8.29
CA PRO A 68 6.68 20.29 8.03
C PRO A 68 7.80 19.60 7.26
N HIS A 69 8.51 20.34 6.42
CA HIS A 69 9.53 19.78 5.52
C HIS A 69 10.68 19.10 6.28
N ASP A 70 11.02 19.59 7.48
CA ASP A 70 12.06 19.07 8.37
C ASP A 70 11.56 17.97 9.34
N HIS A 71 10.29 17.58 9.24
CA HIS A 71 9.71 16.58 10.14
C HIS A 71 10.27 15.18 9.85
N ALA A 72 10.84 14.53 10.87
CA ALA A 72 11.50 13.21 10.71
C ALA A 72 10.58 12.14 10.10
N ALA A 73 9.27 12.18 10.39
CA ALA A 73 8.31 11.23 9.81
C ALA A 73 8.13 11.41 8.29
N ARG A 74 8.29 12.64 7.76
CA ARG A 74 8.25 12.94 6.33
C ARG A 74 9.46 12.36 5.62
N ALA A 75 10.67 12.60 6.13
CA ALA A 75 11.90 12.03 5.59
C ALA A 75 11.86 10.49 5.54
N LEU A 76 11.28 9.85 6.56
CA LEU A 76 11.07 8.40 6.56
C LEU A 76 9.98 7.94 5.57
N ALA A 77 9.00 8.77 5.24
CA ALA A 77 8.01 8.47 4.22
C ALA A 77 8.65 8.46 2.83
N ASP A 78 9.49 9.46 2.52
CA ASP A 78 10.19 9.54 1.23
C ASP A 78 11.02 8.29 0.94
N VAL A 79 11.81 7.82 1.92
CA VAL A 79 12.59 6.57 1.79
C VAL A 79 11.70 5.35 1.53
N VAL A 80 10.55 5.26 2.19
CA VAL A 80 9.60 4.15 2.00
C VAL A 80 8.95 4.23 0.62
N LEU A 81 8.65 5.42 0.12
CA LEU A 81 8.06 5.65 -1.20
C LEU A 81 9.06 5.29 -2.31
N GLU A 82 10.33 5.70 -2.20
CA GLU A 82 11.37 5.30 -3.15
C GLU A 82 11.56 3.77 -3.19
N GLU A 83 11.54 3.12 -2.02
CA GLU A 83 11.61 1.67 -1.93
C GLU A 83 10.38 1.00 -2.58
N ALA A 84 9.20 1.56 -2.37
CA ALA A 84 7.97 1.09 -2.98
C ALA A 84 8.04 1.19 -4.50
N ASP A 85 8.42 2.34 -5.04
CA ASP A 85 8.56 2.57 -6.48
C ASP A 85 9.54 1.57 -7.11
N ARG A 86 10.71 1.38 -6.48
CA ARG A 86 11.69 0.39 -6.94
C ARG A 86 11.11 -1.02 -6.98
N ARG A 87 10.40 -1.44 -5.93
CA ARG A 87 9.80 -2.79 -5.86
C ARG A 87 8.65 -3.01 -6.83
N LEU A 88 7.86 -1.96 -7.08
CA LEU A 88 6.68 -1.99 -7.96
C LEU A 88 7.03 -1.81 -9.44
N SER A 89 8.28 -1.43 -9.74
CA SER A 89 8.82 -1.40 -11.12
C SER A 89 9.08 -2.79 -11.70
N VAL A 90 9.22 -3.81 -10.84
CA VAL A 90 9.49 -5.19 -11.26
C VAL A 90 8.17 -5.87 -11.65
N PRO A 91 8.11 -6.61 -12.77
CA PRO A 91 6.90 -7.33 -13.18
C PRO A 91 6.38 -8.29 -12.11
N ALA A 92 5.05 -8.37 -11.98
CA ALA A 92 4.38 -9.31 -11.10
C ALA A 92 4.48 -10.74 -11.65
N GLU A 93 5.01 -11.65 -10.83
CA GLU A 93 5.17 -13.07 -11.14
C GLU A 93 4.17 -13.92 -10.37
N GLY A 94 3.79 -15.07 -10.93
CA GLY A 94 2.89 -16.04 -10.31
C GLY A 94 3.59 -16.96 -9.31
N THR A 95 4.41 -16.39 -8.41
CA THR A 95 5.19 -17.16 -7.44
C THR A 95 4.89 -16.73 -6.01
N VAL A 96 4.88 -17.69 -5.08
CA VAL A 96 4.67 -17.45 -3.64
C VAL A 96 5.62 -16.37 -3.11
N ALA A 97 6.90 -16.44 -3.50
CA ALA A 97 7.91 -15.47 -3.09
C ALA A 97 7.58 -14.05 -3.57
N CYS A 98 7.11 -13.90 -4.82
CA CYS A 98 6.72 -12.61 -5.37
C CYS A 98 5.46 -12.06 -4.68
N THR A 99 4.45 -12.91 -4.44
CA THR A 99 3.23 -12.54 -3.72
C THR A 99 3.53 -12.10 -2.28
N GLN A 100 4.37 -12.85 -1.56
CA GLN A 100 4.78 -12.48 -0.20
C GLN A 100 5.62 -11.21 -0.16
N ARG A 101 6.49 -10.97 -1.15
CA ARG A 101 7.25 -9.72 -1.26
C ARG A 101 6.32 -8.51 -1.38
N HIS A 102 5.27 -8.62 -2.20
CA HIS A 102 4.27 -7.56 -2.35
C HIS A 102 3.41 -7.41 -1.09
N ALA A 103 3.01 -8.50 -0.44
CA ALA A 103 2.29 -8.45 0.84
C ALA A 103 3.11 -7.73 1.94
N ARG A 104 4.42 -7.98 2.02
CA ARG A 104 5.32 -7.27 2.94
C ARG A 104 5.38 -5.77 2.65
N LEU A 105 5.38 -5.39 1.37
CA LEU A 105 5.37 -3.98 0.96
C LEU A 105 4.05 -3.31 1.38
N VAL A 106 2.91 -3.92 1.08
CA VAL A 106 1.59 -3.43 1.49
C VAL A 106 1.52 -3.22 3.01
N ARG A 107 1.98 -4.21 3.80
CA ARG A 107 2.01 -4.08 5.26
C ARG A 107 2.86 -2.89 5.72
N ALA A 108 4.07 -2.74 5.16
CA ALA A 108 4.97 -1.65 5.52
C ALA A 108 4.39 -0.27 5.17
N LEU A 109 3.65 -0.16 4.06
CA LEU A 109 2.98 1.06 3.64
C LEU A 109 1.82 1.42 4.58
N TYR A 110 0.97 0.46 4.96
CA TYR A 110 -0.07 0.71 5.97
C TYR A 110 0.52 1.13 7.32
N GLU A 111 1.55 0.45 7.80
CA GLU A 111 2.23 0.83 9.04
C GLU A 111 2.81 2.25 8.97
N ARG A 112 3.32 2.66 7.79
CA ARG A 112 3.81 4.02 7.58
C ARG A 112 2.67 5.03 7.60
N LEU A 113 1.57 4.74 6.91
CA LEU A 113 0.39 5.61 6.87
C LEU A 113 -0.17 5.83 8.28
N ASP A 114 -0.29 4.78 9.09
CA ASP A 114 -0.78 4.89 10.48
C ASP A 114 0.15 5.74 11.35
N ARG A 115 1.47 5.60 11.19
CA ARG A 115 2.45 6.44 11.90
C ARG A 115 2.37 7.90 11.48
N LEU A 116 2.14 8.17 10.20
CA LEU A 116 1.96 9.54 9.71
C LEU A 116 0.66 10.15 10.25
N ALA A 117 -0.44 9.41 10.22
CA ALA A 117 -1.72 9.83 10.80
C ALA A 117 -1.61 10.11 12.31
N SER A 118 -0.80 9.33 13.03
CA SER A 118 -0.55 9.54 14.47
C SER A 118 0.39 10.73 14.76
N ALA A 119 1.21 11.13 13.78
CA ALA A 119 2.18 12.23 13.91
C ALA A 119 1.63 13.57 13.40
N ALA A 120 0.56 13.54 12.59
CA ALA A 120 -0.16 14.75 12.24
C ALA A 120 -0.70 15.40 13.53
N PRO A 121 -0.46 16.70 13.75
CA PRO A 121 -1.09 17.38 14.87
C PRO A 121 -2.60 17.21 14.74
N GLU A 122 -3.26 16.87 15.85
CA GLU A 122 -4.71 16.89 15.98
C GLU A 122 -5.14 18.29 15.52
N SER A 123 -5.65 18.39 14.29
CA SER A 123 -6.19 19.65 13.78
C SER A 123 -7.15 20.13 14.83
N ALA A 124 -6.81 21.24 15.49
CA ALA A 124 -7.56 21.78 16.61
C ALA A 124 -9.03 21.88 16.20
N ILE A 125 -9.82 20.92 16.66
CA ILE A 125 -11.28 21.02 16.68
C ILE A 125 -11.53 22.10 17.71
N THR A 126 -11.56 23.33 17.21
CA THR A 126 -11.91 24.51 18.00
C THR A 126 -13.44 24.46 18.19
N PRO A 127 -13.95 24.63 19.42
CA PRO A 127 -15.32 24.30 19.80
C PRO A 127 -16.41 25.13 19.12
#